data_AF-A0A914ARV1-F1
#
_entry.id   AF-A0A914ARV1-F1
#
_cell.length_a   1.000
_cell.length_b   1.000
_cell.length_c   1.000
_cell.angle_alpha   90.00
_cell.angle_beta   90.00
_cell.angle_gamma   90.00
#
_symmetry.space_group_name_H-M   'P 1'
#
loop_
_entity.id
_entity.type
_entity.pdbx_description
1 polymer ?
#
loop_
_entity_poly.entity_id
_entity_poly.type
_entity_poly.pdbx_seq_one_letter_code
_entity_poly.pdbx_strand_id
1 'polypeptide(L)'
;MAFLQILCVVLLVGVGLDTASACQPRCHKCPPIWTFYKGSCYRLFATKKSQPDAEKHCRQFSAVGQGHLASIASAEENDILLEMWDSVRGTTAGGLWIGFTDEAEEGNFIWNDGSAVSYTKWKDGQPNNAGDEHCTQMLQENNGEWSDFKCFKEYSYMCKMTATE
;
A
#
# COMPACT_ATOMS: atom_id res chain seq x y z
N MET A 1 -64.54 25.10 -3.56
CA MET A 1 -63.11 25.36 -3.34
C MET A 1 -62.96 26.04 -1.99
N ALA A 2 -62.07 25.48 -1.15
CA ALA A 2 -61.55 25.99 0.12
C ALA A 2 -62.54 26.22 1.28
N PHE A 3 -62.56 25.24 2.19
CA PHE A 3 -63.05 25.36 3.56
C PHE A 3 -62.00 26.06 4.46
N LEU A 4 -62.52 26.88 5.38
CA LEU A 4 -61.96 27.42 6.63
C LEU A 4 -60.55 26.98 7.07
N GLN A 5 -59.67 27.97 7.29
CA GLN A 5 -58.50 27.86 8.15
C GLN A 5 -58.94 27.94 9.63
N ILE A 6 -58.73 26.85 10.37
CA ILE A 6 -58.81 26.82 11.83
C ILE A 6 -57.40 27.04 12.38
N LEU A 7 -57.23 28.09 13.19
CA LEU A 7 -56.08 28.31 14.06
C LEU A 7 -55.88 27.10 14.97
N CYS A 8 -54.68 26.52 14.98
CA CYS A 8 -54.25 25.61 16.04
C CYS A 8 -53.04 26.23 16.75
N VAL A 9 -53.29 26.80 17.93
CA VAL A 9 -52.27 27.15 18.93
C VAL A 9 -52.45 26.17 20.08
N VAL A 10 -51.60 25.15 20.20
CA VAL A 10 -51.38 24.43 21.48
C VAL A 10 -49.95 23.85 21.53
N LEU A 11 -49.12 24.53 22.35
CA LEU A 11 -48.19 24.06 23.38
C LEU A 11 -47.05 23.04 23.08
N LEU A 12 -45.85 23.50 23.47
CA LEU A 12 -44.65 22.75 23.86
C LEU A 12 -45.00 21.55 24.75
N VAL A 13 -44.67 20.33 24.32
CA VAL A 13 -43.67 19.42 24.94
C VAL A 13 -43.33 18.34 23.91
N GLY A 14 -42.08 18.29 23.47
CA GLY A 14 -41.61 17.23 22.58
C GLY A 14 -40.10 17.13 22.69
N VAL A 15 -39.63 16.20 23.53
CA VAL A 15 -38.23 15.77 23.57
C VAL A 15 -37.92 15.15 22.21
N GLY A 16 -37.29 15.93 21.34
CA GLY A 16 -36.85 15.48 20.01
C GLY A 16 -35.53 14.74 20.15
N LEU A 17 -35.61 13.42 19.99
CA LEU A 17 -34.49 12.49 19.83
C LEU A 17 -33.65 12.88 18.59
N ASP A 18 -32.34 12.68 18.73
CA ASP A 18 -31.36 12.43 17.67
C ASP A 18 -31.29 13.39 16.47
N THR A 19 -30.31 14.29 16.52
CA THR A 19 -29.42 14.46 15.37
C THR A 19 -28.04 13.96 15.76
N ALA A 20 -27.89 12.63 15.80
CA ALA A 20 -26.59 12.04 15.63
C ALA A 20 -26.00 12.67 14.36
N SER A 21 -24.91 13.42 14.52
CA SER A 21 -24.04 13.80 13.42
C SER A 21 -23.70 12.51 12.68
N ALA A 22 -24.34 12.30 11.53
CA ALA A 22 -24.02 11.18 10.66
C ALA A 22 -22.56 11.36 10.25
N CYS A 23 -21.67 10.61 10.90
CA CYS A 23 -20.35 10.36 10.36
C CYS A 23 -20.61 9.58 9.07
N GLN A 24 -20.58 10.23 7.90
CA GLN A 24 -20.57 9.50 6.63
C GLN A 24 -19.28 8.69 6.62
N PRO A 25 -19.32 7.35 6.76
CA PRO A 25 -18.10 6.62 6.77
C PRO A 25 -17.86 6.22 5.32
N ARG A 26 -16.98 6.95 4.62
CA ARG A 26 -16.13 6.27 3.64
C ARG A 26 -15.24 5.31 4.43
N CYS A 27 -15.80 4.15 4.78
CA CYS A 27 -15.03 3.04 5.31
C CYS A 27 -14.16 2.56 4.16
N HIS A 28 -12.94 3.06 4.05
CA HIS A 28 -11.98 2.52 3.10
C HIS A 28 -11.81 1.03 3.41
N LYS A 29 -12.23 0.16 2.49
CA LYS A 29 -12.22 -1.30 2.71
C LYS A 29 -11.00 -1.90 2.05
N CYS A 30 -10.18 -2.55 2.85
CA CYS A 30 -9.25 -3.56 2.34
C CYS A 30 -9.95 -4.92 2.33
N PRO A 31 -9.67 -5.78 1.34
CA PRO A 31 -10.14 -7.16 1.36
C PRO A 31 -9.63 -7.88 2.61
N PRO A 32 -10.29 -8.97 3.05
CA PRO A 32 -9.81 -9.75 4.17
C PRO A 32 -8.33 -10.13 4.01
N ILE A 33 -7.57 -10.04 5.11
CA ILE A 33 -6.13 -10.39 5.19
C ILE A 33 -5.20 -9.33 4.55
N TRP A 34 -5.75 -8.18 4.12
CA TRP A 34 -4.95 -7.00 3.75
C TRP A 34 -4.98 -5.96 4.84
N THR A 35 -3.86 -5.25 5.02
CA THR A 35 -3.71 -4.22 6.04
C THR A 35 -3.90 -2.84 5.43
N PHE A 36 -4.81 -2.05 5.98
CA PHE A 36 -5.04 -0.67 5.56
C PHE A 36 -3.98 0.27 6.13
N TYR A 37 -3.41 1.12 5.28
CA TYR A 37 -2.61 2.26 5.70
C TYR A 37 -2.76 3.41 4.69
N LYS A 38 -3.17 4.60 5.17
CA LYS A 38 -3.31 5.86 4.40
C LYS A 38 -3.90 5.69 2.99
N GLY A 39 -5.08 5.09 2.87
CA GLY A 39 -5.78 4.97 1.59
C GLY A 39 -5.29 3.83 0.69
N SER A 40 -4.36 3.00 1.18
CA SER A 40 -3.84 1.83 0.47
C SER A 40 -3.98 0.56 1.31
N CYS A 41 -3.98 -0.57 0.64
CA CYS A 41 -4.04 -1.91 1.22
C CYS A 41 -2.73 -2.64 0.91
N TYR A 42 -2.12 -3.22 1.94
CA TYR A 42 -0.83 -3.91 1.85
C TYR A 42 -0.96 -5.37 2.22
N ARG A 43 -0.16 -6.22 1.57
CA ARG A 43 -0.06 -7.62 1.93
C ARG A 43 1.31 -8.20 1.59
N LEU A 44 1.91 -8.81 2.61
CA LEU A 44 3.10 -9.63 2.46
C LEU A 44 2.73 -10.99 1.89
N PHE A 45 3.50 -11.44 0.90
CA PHE A 45 3.45 -12.82 0.42
C PHE A 45 4.77 -13.52 0.74
N ALA A 46 4.67 -14.56 1.57
CA ALA A 46 5.81 -15.37 2.02
C ALA A 46 6.38 -16.29 0.92
N THR A 47 5.56 -16.66 -0.06
CA THR A 47 6.01 -17.47 -1.21
C THR A 47 7.04 -16.68 -2.00
N LYS A 48 8.23 -17.26 -2.21
CA LYS A 48 9.31 -16.57 -2.90
C LYS A 48 9.08 -16.54 -4.42
N LYS A 49 9.39 -15.41 -5.06
CA LYS A 49 9.28 -15.18 -6.51
C LYS A 49 10.37 -14.24 -7.00
N SER A 50 10.67 -14.30 -8.30
CA SER A 50 11.37 -13.21 -9.00
C SER A 50 10.59 -11.90 -8.88
N GLN A 51 11.26 -10.75 -8.95
CA GLN A 51 10.57 -9.45 -8.89
C GLN A 51 9.53 -9.30 -10.02
N PRO A 52 9.82 -9.69 -11.29
CA PRO A 52 8.81 -9.66 -12.35
C PRO A 52 7.60 -10.59 -12.09
N ASP A 53 7.82 -11.80 -11.56
CA ASP A 53 6.72 -12.70 -11.23
C ASP A 53 5.90 -12.22 -10.03
N ALA A 54 6.55 -11.55 -9.08
CA ALA A 54 5.90 -10.92 -7.93
C ALA A 54 5.02 -9.74 -8.38
N GLU A 55 5.53 -8.87 -9.25
CA GLU A 55 4.76 -7.80 -9.89
C GLU A 55 3.55 -8.35 -10.65
N LYS A 56 3.77 -9.38 -11.48
CA LYS A 56 2.69 -10.07 -12.18
C LYS A 56 1.63 -10.63 -11.23
N HIS A 57 2.03 -11.14 -10.07
CA HIS A 57 1.10 -11.62 -9.05
C HIS A 57 0.34 -10.46 -8.38
N CYS A 58 1.00 -9.38 -8.00
CA CYS A 58 0.32 -8.22 -7.41
C CYS A 58 -0.71 -7.61 -8.35
N ARG A 59 -0.42 -7.58 -9.67
CA ARG A 59 -1.36 -7.13 -10.71
C ARG A 59 -2.64 -7.96 -10.78
N GLN A 60 -2.69 -9.18 -10.26
CA GLN A 60 -3.91 -9.99 -10.24
C GLN A 60 -4.96 -9.43 -9.28
N PHE A 61 -4.58 -8.58 -8.32
CA PHE A 61 -5.52 -7.94 -7.39
C PHE A 61 -6.18 -6.67 -7.96
N SER A 62 -5.88 -6.32 -9.22
CA SER A 62 -6.44 -5.16 -9.95
C SER A 62 -7.97 -5.13 -10.04
N ALA A 63 -8.65 -6.26 -9.85
CA ALA A 63 -10.10 -6.34 -9.80
C ALA A 63 -10.73 -5.69 -8.56
N VAL A 64 -9.92 -5.44 -7.51
CA VAL A 64 -10.37 -4.84 -6.24
C VAL A 64 -9.66 -3.52 -5.96
N GLY A 65 -8.50 -3.29 -6.56
CA GLY A 65 -7.79 -2.00 -6.58
C GLY A 65 -6.54 -2.17 -7.43
N GLN A 66 -6.07 -1.14 -8.15
CA GLN A 66 -4.89 -1.22 -9.03
C GLN A 66 -3.68 -1.73 -8.22
N GLY A 67 -3.34 -3.01 -8.41
CA GLY A 67 -2.42 -3.75 -7.55
C GLY A 67 -1.04 -3.87 -8.18
N HIS A 68 -0.01 -3.56 -7.42
CA HIS A 68 1.38 -3.59 -7.85
C HIS A 68 2.27 -4.04 -6.70
N LEU A 69 3.54 -4.36 -6.98
CA LEU A 69 4.54 -4.33 -5.93
C LEU A 69 4.56 -2.96 -5.26
N ALA A 70 4.79 -2.94 -3.95
CA ALA A 70 4.58 -1.75 -3.17
C ALA A 70 5.51 -0.61 -3.58
N SER A 71 4.90 0.55 -3.86
CA SER A 71 5.56 1.85 -3.83
C SER A 71 5.66 2.40 -2.42
N ILE A 72 6.70 3.19 -2.14
CA ILE A 72 6.95 3.80 -0.82
C ILE A 72 7.17 5.30 -1.01
N ALA A 73 6.30 6.11 -0.43
CA ALA A 73 6.28 7.57 -0.61
C ALA A 73 6.82 8.35 0.61
N SER A 74 7.11 7.67 1.73
CA SER A 74 7.55 8.30 2.98
C SER A 74 8.35 7.35 3.88
N ALA A 75 9.10 7.91 4.83
CA ALA A 75 9.81 7.14 5.85
C ALA A 75 8.83 6.33 6.72
N GLU A 76 7.69 6.91 7.09
CA GLU A 76 6.69 6.21 7.90
C GLU A 76 6.08 5.02 7.15
N GLU A 77 5.85 5.15 5.84
CA GLU A 77 5.39 4.02 5.02
C GLU A 77 6.44 2.92 4.91
N ASN A 78 7.71 3.28 4.79
CA ASN A 78 8.82 2.31 4.79
C ASN A 78 8.84 1.49 6.09
N ASP A 79 8.74 2.17 7.23
CA ASP A 79 8.81 1.54 8.54
C ASP A 79 7.59 0.63 8.77
N ILE A 80 6.40 1.04 8.33
CA ILE A 80 5.20 0.20 8.35
C ILE A 80 5.39 -1.08 7.52
N LEU A 81 6.01 -1.00 6.33
CA LEU A 81 6.31 -2.18 5.51
C LEU A 81 7.32 -3.12 6.18
N LEU A 82 8.35 -2.56 6.82
CA LEU A 82 9.32 -3.33 7.58
C LEU A 82 8.65 -4.05 8.76
N GLU A 83 7.82 -3.35 9.54
CA GLU A 83 7.05 -3.95 10.65
C GLU A 83 6.13 -5.08 10.17
N MET A 84 5.44 -4.90 9.04
CA MET A 84 4.61 -5.94 8.44
C MET A 84 5.45 -7.16 8.06
N TRP A 85 6.64 -6.96 7.50
CA TRP A 85 7.55 -8.05 7.12
C TRP A 85 8.08 -8.79 8.36
N ASP A 86 8.52 -8.04 9.38
CA ASP A 86 9.05 -8.56 10.64
C ASP A 86 8.02 -9.40 11.41
N SER A 87 6.74 -9.05 11.29
CA SER A 87 5.66 -9.80 11.93
C SER A 87 5.47 -11.23 11.39
N VAL A 88 6.04 -11.56 10.22
CA VAL A 88 5.88 -12.86 9.56
C VAL A 88 7.16 -13.68 9.61
N ARG A 89 7.22 -14.57 10.60
CA ARG A 89 8.37 -15.46 10.84
C ARG A 89 8.75 -16.28 9.60
N GLY A 90 10.06 -16.45 9.37
CA GLY A 90 10.60 -17.29 8.31
C GLY A 90 10.59 -16.65 6.92
N THR A 91 10.19 -15.39 6.80
CA THR A 91 10.14 -14.66 5.52
C THR A 91 11.30 -13.70 5.31
N THR A 92 12.16 -13.52 6.32
CA THR A 92 13.15 -12.45 6.37
C THR A 92 14.55 -12.89 5.96
N ALA A 93 14.71 -14.16 5.59
CA ALA A 93 15.95 -14.67 5.02
C ALA A 93 16.10 -14.18 3.57
N GLY A 94 16.90 -13.12 3.38
CA GLY A 94 17.16 -12.45 2.10
C GLY A 94 16.63 -11.02 2.08
N GLY A 95 16.13 -10.57 0.93
CA GLY A 95 15.42 -9.30 0.78
C GLY A 95 13.90 -9.46 0.70
N LEU A 96 13.21 -8.34 0.64
CA LEU A 96 11.78 -8.23 0.34
C LEU A 96 11.60 -7.41 -0.95
N TRP A 97 10.97 -7.97 -1.97
CA TRP A 97 10.73 -7.19 -3.20
C TRP A 97 9.71 -6.07 -2.99
N ILE A 98 10.08 -4.90 -3.50
CA ILE A 98 9.25 -3.70 -3.66
C ILE A 98 9.22 -3.28 -5.14
N GLY A 99 8.36 -2.35 -5.50
CA GLY A 99 8.06 -2.03 -6.91
C GLY A 99 9.03 -1.07 -7.59
N PHE A 100 10.22 -0.83 -7.03
CA PHE A 100 11.17 0.16 -7.55
C PHE A 100 12.17 -0.51 -8.50
N THR A 101 12.33 0.05 -9.70
CA THR A 101 13.14 -0.54 -10.76
C THR A 101 13.63 0.50 -11.76
N ASP A 102 14.80 0.28 -12.35
CA ASP A 102 15.36 1.05 -13.47
C ASP A 102 15.55 0.20 -14.74
N GLU A 103 14.86 -0.96 -14.83
CA GLU A 103 14.92 -1.88 -15.98
C GLU A 103 14.64 -1.19 -17.32
N ALA A 104 13.84 -0.11 -17.32
CA ALA A 104 13.53 0.66 -18.52
C ALA A 104 14.69 1.56 -18.97
N GLU A 105 15.46 2.10 -18.03
CA GLU A 105 16.56 3.03 -18.26
C GLU A 105 17.49 3.02 -17.03
N GLU A 106 18.66 2.42 -17.19
CA GLU A 106 19.68 2.31 -16.14
C GLU A 106 19.95 3.64 -15.42
N GLY A 107 19.91 3.60 -14.08
CA GLY A 107 20.09 4.76 -13.22
C GLY A 107 18.85 5.66 -13.07
N ASN A 108 17.78 5.39 -13.81
CA ASN A 108 16.50 6.10 -13.71
C ASN A 108 15.42 5.20 -13.09
N PHE A 109 15.43 5.13 -11.75
CA PHE A 109 14.48 4.30 -11.01
C PHE A 109 13.07 4.89 -10.99
N ILE A 110 12.09 4.04 -11.28
CA ILE A 110 10.66 4.34 -11.28
C ILE A 110 9.87 3.29 -10.48
N TRP A 111 8.67 3.66 -10.03
CA TRP A 111 7.73 2.72 -9.43
C TRP A 111 6.88 2.02 -10.50
N ASN A 112 6.71 0.71 -10.37
CA ASN A 112 5.88 -0.10 -11.28
C ASN A 112 4.41 0.35 -11.36
N ASP A 113 3.90 1.03 -10.33
CA ASP A 113 2.55 1.57 -10.27
C ASP A 113 2.41 2.98 -10.86
N GLY A 114 3.52 3.57 -11.34
CA GLY A 114 3.56 4.92 -11.90
C GLY A 114 3.54 6.04 -10.87
N SER A 115 3.64 5.73 -9.57
CA SER A 115 3.75 6.74 -8.52
C SER A 115 4.99 7.61 -8.70
N ALA A 116 4.91 8.88 -8.29
CA ALA A 116 6.06 9.76 -8.28
C ALA A 116 7.11 9.29 -7.25
N VAL A 117 8.39 9.45 -7.59
CA VAL A 117 9.50 9.18 -6.66
C VAL A 117 9.65 10.36 -5.70
N SER A 118 9.07 10.25 -4.51
CA SER A 118 9.16 11.28 -3.45
C SER A 118 10.04 10.89 -2.27
N TYR A 119 10.46 9.62 -2.22
CA TYR A 119 11.21 9.05 -1.11
C TYR A 119 12.10 7.90 -1.60
N THR A 120 13.32 7.85 -1.07
CA THR A 120 14.26 6.75 -1.27
C THR A 120 14.98 6.43 0.03
N LYS A 121 15.21 5.14 0.32
CA LYS A 121 15.96 4.68 1.51
C LYS A 121 17.11 3.76 1.11
N TRP A 122 17.91 4.15 0.12
CA TRP A 122 19.05 3.34 -0.32
C TRP A 122 20.03 3.07 0.82
N LYS A 123 20.50 1.83 0.89
CA LYS A 123 21.65 1.44 1.72
C LYS A 123 22.90 2.16 1.24
N ASP A 124 23.83 2.44 2.15
CA ASP A 124 25.11 3.05 1.77
C ASP A 124 25.80 2.26 0.65
N GLY A 125 26.21 2.98 -0.39
CA GLY A 125 26.78 2.41 -1.61
C GLY A 125 25.78 1.83 -2.61
N GLN A 126 24.47 2.03 -2.45
CA GLN A 126 23.43 1.63 -3.41
C GLN A 126 22.67 2.82 -4.03
N PRO A 127 22.08 2.65 -5.23
CA PRO A 127 22.22 1.49 -6.13
C PRO A 127 23.60 1.47 -6.79
N ASN A 128 24.15 0.28 -7.07
CA ASN A 128 25.51 0.12 -7.62
C ASN A 128 25.57 -0.65 -8.95
N ASN A 129 24.42 -1.16 -9.40
CA ASN A 129 24.27 -1.97 -10.59
C ASN A 129 25.33 -3.10 -10.67
N ALA A 130 25.48 -3.88 -9.60
CA ALA A 130 26.51 -4.91 -9.50
C ALA A 130 26.22 -6.12 -10.40
N GLY A 131 26.51 -5.96 -11.69
CA GLY A 131 26.31 -6.99 -12.70
C GLY A 131 24.85 -7.10 -13.13
N ASP A 132 24.28 -5.96 -13.57
CA ASP A 132 22.98 -5.85 -14.22
C ASP A 132 21.83 -6.06 -13.21
N GLU A 133 21.73 -5.14 -12.25
CA GLU A 133 20.81 -5.20 -11.12
C GLU A 133 19.73 -4.14 -11.23
N HIS A 134 18.57 -4.49 -11.79
CA HIS A 134 17.51 -3.51 -12.05
C HIS A 134 16.34 -3.53 -11.06
N CYS A 135 16.39 -4.40 -10.05
CA CYS A 135 15.24 -4.66 -9.18
C CYS A 135 15.53 -4.36 -7.72
N THR A 136 14.66 -3.61 -7.05
CA THR A 136 14.91 -3.17 -5.68
C THR A 136 14.34 -4.12 -4.62
N GLN A 137 15.18 -4.53 -3.68
CA GLN A 137 14.81 -5.23 -2.45
C GLN A 137 14.97 -4.33 -1.22
N MET A 138 14.06 -4.45 -0.26
CA MET A 138 14.21 -3.95 1.10
C MET A 138 14.98 -4.98 1.94
N LEU A 139 15.87 -4.51 2.82
CA LEU A 139 16.77 -5.33 3.64
C LEU A 139 16.41 -5.21 5.12
N GLN A 140 16.06 -6.33 5.77
CA GLN A 140 15.70 -6.34 7.19
C GLN A 140 16.90 -5.94 8.07
N GLU A 141 18.07 -6.51 7.79
CA GLU A 141 19.30 -6.30 8.56
C GLU A 141 19.84 -4.86 8.49
N ASN A 142 19.36 -4.08 7.51
CA ASN A 142 19.69 -2.66 7.34
C ASN A 142 18.49 -1.75 7.68
N ASN A 143 17.64 -2.15 8.63
CA ASN A 143 16.52 -1.32 9.09
C ASN A 143 15.59 -0.85 7.95
N GLY A 144 15.34 -1.75 7.00
CA GLY A 144 14.48 -1.50 5.85
C GLY A 144 15.09 -0.59 4.78
N GLU A 145 16.41 -0.38 4.77
CA GLU A 145 17.11 0.22 3.63
C GLU A 145 17.04 -0.67 2.39
N TRP A 146 17.30 -0.07 1.22
CA TRP A 146 17.09 -0.67 -0.07
C TRP A 146 18.39 -0.99 -0.78
N SER A 147 18.37 -2.02 -1.61
CA SER A 147 19.43 -2.38 -2.53
C SER A 147 18.80 -2.72 -3.86
N ASP A 148 19.38 -2.23 -4.96
CA ASP A 148 19.20 -2.88 -6.25
C ASP A 148 19.79 -4.30 -6.18
N PHE A 149 19.21 -5.19 -6.97
CA PHE A 149 19.60 -6.59 -7.02
C PHE A 149 19.10 -7.28 -8.30
N LYS A 150 19.65 -8.46 -8.57
CA LYS A 150 19.24 -9.30 -9.71
C LYS A 150 17.77 -9.69 -9.64
N CYS A 151 16.99 -9.24 -10.62
CA CYS A 151 15.54 -9.41 -10.71
C CYS A 151 15.03 -10.86 -10.60
N PHE A 152 15.82 -11.83 -11.04
CA PHE A 152 15.44 -13.25 -11.06
C PHE A 152 15.76 -14.01 -9.76
N LYS A 153 16.21 -13.31 -8.71
CA LYS A 153 16.31 -13.90 -7.37
C LYS A 153 14.94 -14.06 -6.75
N GLU A 154 14.77 -15.13 -5.97
CA GLU A 154 13.47 -15.44 -5.38
C GLU A 154 13.39 -14.95 -3.92
N TYR A 155 12.53 -13.97 -3.69
CA TYR A 155 12.27 -13.40 -2.36
C TYR A 155 10.78 -13.29 -2.08
N SER A 156 10.44 -13.12 -0.79
CA SER A 156 9.12 -12.63 -0.39
C SER A 156 8.91 -11.24 -0.98
N TYR A 157 7.65 -10.81 -1.04
CA TYR A 157 7.31 -9.54 -1.68
C TYR A 157 6.09 -8.89 -1.05
N MET A 158 6.04 -7.56 -1.16
CA MET A 158 4.94 -6.75 -0.64
C MET A 158 4.10 -6.24 -1.81
N CYS A 159 2.81 -6.58 -1.83
CA CYS A 159 1.86 -5.96 -2.75
C CYS A 159 1.19 -4.76 -2.08
N LYS A 160 0.90 -3.73 -2.88
CA LYS A 160 0.10 -2.55 -2.54
C LYS A 160 -1.01 -2.39 -3.56
N MET A 161 -2.18 -1.95 -3.12
CA MET A 161 -3.26 -1.50 -3.99
C MET A 161 -4.02 -0.34 -3.35
N THR A 162 -4.69 0.46 -4.17
CA THR A 162 -5.56 1.54 -3.67
C THR A 162 -6.75 0.95 -2.91
N ALA A 163 -7.07 1.49 -1.74
CA ALA A 163 -8.26 1.08 -0.99
C ALA A 163 -9.54 1.58 -1.68
N THR A 164 -10.59 0.77 -1.69
CA THR A 164 -11.89 1.16 -2.25
C THR A 164 -12.75 1.86 -1.23
N GLU A 165 -13.57 2.80 -1.69
CA GLU A 165 -14.63 3.44 -0.90
C GLU A 165 -15.81 2.53 -0.59
#